data_AF-A0A3N6P2U5-F1
#
_entry.id   AF-A0A3N6P2U5-F1
#
_cell.length_a   1.000
_cell.length_b   1.000
_cell.length_c   1.000
_cell.angle_alpha   90.00
_cell.angle_beta   90.00
_cell.angle_gamma   90.00
#
_symmetry.space_group_name_H-M   'P 1'
#
loop_
_entity.id
_entity.type
_entity.pdbx_description
1 polymer ?
#
loop_
_entity_poly.entity_id
_entity_poly.type
_entity_poly.pdbx_seq_one_letter_code
_entity_poly.pdbx_strand_id
1 'polypeptide(L)'
;MMYAKERFLASTRATALTAAICGCLAVTACGGSNPVDSVAQSVAKASYSPFNVTIQPGQSAASLTLNAGETEPRFALTLPVGSTAVKIEAAGGTGSPVLTLSPDADFSTSTLEFKCVSARTCQWAFPALTQPKAVYIQVGTRSSYSNVTLNTYVGPQPNKVIPLNTGEPMSGLSGPVATDVFFTFNVPAGASQLNATLSEGNGGGQLVVNESLTDFSGMYAEPANTITRTVVAGKTYYFFPMASATGGSYSNYTLTGYAQ
;
A
#
# COMPACT_ATOMS: atom_id res chain seq x y z
N MET A 1 15.96 69.70 -5.86
CA MET A 1 17.43 69.60 -5.99
C MET A 1 17.78 68.11 -5.90
N MET A 2 17.95 67.41 -7.03
CA MET A 2 19.21 67.24 -7.78
C MET A 2 20.33 66.68 -6.88
N TYR A 3 21.00 65.55 -7.14
CA TYR A 3 21.29 64.85 -8.40
C TYR A 3 21.72 63.39 -8.10
N ALA A 4 21.39 62.48 -9.02
CA ALA A 4 21.86 61.09 -9.05
C ALA A 4 23.30 60.98 -9.60
N LYS A 5 24.01 59.89 -9.29
CA LYS A 5 25.04 59.36 -10.21
C LYS A 5 25.19 57.84 -10.08
N GLU A 6 24.93 57.17 -11.20
CA GLU A 6 25.16 55.76 -11.51
C GLU A 6 26.68 55.41 -11.39
N ARG A 7 27.18 54.17 -11.42
CA ARG A 7 26.85 53.01 -12.27
C ARG A 7 27.80 51.83 -11.94
N PHE A 8 27.41 50.65 -12.43
CA PHE A 8 28.23 49.53 -12.94
C PHE A 8 28.39 48.22 -12.14
N LEU A 9 27.96 47.16 -12.84
CA LEU A 9 27.92 45.74 -12.52
C LEU A 9 29.29 45.05 -12.66
N ALA A 10 29.54 44.03 -11.84
CA ALA A 10 30.42 42.92 -12.23
C ALA A 10 29.99 41.60 -11.58
N SER A 11 29.42 40.74 -12.43
CA SER A 11 29.37 39.27 -12.35
C SER A 11 30.48 38.64 -11.52
N THR A 12 30.12 37.76 -10.57
CA THR A 12 31.06 36.75 -10.05
C THR A 12 30.39 35.38 -10.07
N ARG A 13 31.08 34.44 -10.73
CA ARG A 13 30.64 33.10 -11.13
C ARG A 13 30.51 32.15 -9.93
N ALA A 14 29.47 31.31 -9.96
CA ALA A 14 29.41 30.09 -9.18
C ALA A 14 30.49 29.12 -9.70
N THR A 15 31.44 28.75 -8.84
CA THR A 15 32.44 27.72 -9.12
C THR A 15 32.04 26.49 -8.32
N ALA A 16 31.58 25.46 -9.02
CA ALA A 16 31.40 24.12 -8.46
C ALA A 16 32.79 23.56 -8.13
N LEU A 17 33.03 23.25 -6.85
CA LEU A 17 34.24 22.54 -6.43
C LEU A 17 33.88 21.07 -6.25
N THR A 18 34.23 20.28 -7.26
CA THR A 18 34.32 18.82 -7.19
C THR A 18 35.51 18.48 -6.29
N ALA A 19 35.27 17.88 -5.13
CA ALA A 19 36.32 17.30 -4.30
C ALA A 19 36.14 15.78 -4.24
N ALA A 20 36.83 15.08 -5.13
CA ALA A 20 37.13 13.68 -4.98
C ALA A 20 38.21 13.54 -3.91
N ILE A 21 37.89 12.89 -2.79
CA ILE A 21 38.90 12.47 -1.80
C ILE A 21 38.95 10.94 -1.85
N CYS A 22 39.91 10.46 -2.64
CA CYS A 22 40.49 9.15 -2.47
C CYS A 22 41.43 9.25 -1.25
N GLY A 23 41.11 8.54 -0.17
CA GLY A 23 41.92 8.54 1.04
C GLY A 23 41.59 7.34 1.89
N CYS A 24 42.38 6.28 1.75
CA CYS A 24 42.45 5.19 2.72
C CYS A 24 42.86 5.77 4.07
N LEU A 25 41.94 5.85 5.04
CA LEU A 25 42.29 5.97 6.45
C LEU A 25 41.89 4.68 7.15
N ALA A 26 42.90 3.95 7.60
CA ALA A 26 42.75 2.96 8.66
C ALA A 26 42.30 3.69 9.93
N VAL A 27 41.08 3.39 10.40
CA VAL A 27 40.57 3.90 11.68
C VAL A 27 40.94 2.89 12.76
N THR A 28 41.97 3.21 13.54
CA THR A 28 42.18 2.62 14.86
C THR A 28 41.17 3.26 15.82
N ALA A 29 40.35 2.42 16.43
CA ALA A 29 39.33 2.81 17.40
C ALA A 29 39.94 3.42 18.67
N CYS A 30 39.41 4.57 19.08
CA CYS A 30 39.37 5.01 20.47
C CYS A 30 38.08 5.81 20.70
N GLY A 31 37.33 5.44 21.74
CA GLY A 31 35.98 5.91 22.01
C GLY A 31 35.89 7.40 22.29
N GLY A 32 34.98 8.06 21.57
CA GLY A 32 34.55 9.44 21.82
C GLY A 32 33.48 9.81 20.79
N SER A 33 32.22 9.91 21.23
CA SER A 33 31.09 10.28 20.37
C SER A 33 31.26 11.73 19.89
N ASN A 34 31.83 11.89 18.71
CA ASN A 34 32.06 13.18 18.09
C ASN A 34 30.73 13.71 17.51
N PRO A 35 30.37 15.01 17.64
CA PRO A 35 29.10 15.54 17.14
C PRO A 35 28.97 15.38 15.61
N VAL A 36 30.09 15.36 14.89
CA VAL A 36 30.16 15.03 13.45
C VAL A 36 29.67 13.60 13.15
N ASP A 37 29.83 12.67 14.08
CA ASP A 37 29.39 11.27 13.96
C ASP A 37 27.87 11.14 14.16
N SER A 38 27.29 11.94 15.07
CA SER A 38 25.82 12.00 15.25
C SER A 38 25.11 12.65 14.05
N VAL A 39 25.72 13.68 13.45
CA VAL A 39 25.22 14.29 12.21
C VAL A 39 25.38 13.31 11.05
N ALA A 40 26.53 12.65 10.89
CA ALA A 40 26.74 11.63 9.87
C ALA A 40 25.77 10.44 10.02
N GLN A 41 25.50 9.97 11.25
CA GLN A 41 24.48 8.95 11.52
C GLN A 41 23.06 9.43 11.22
N SER A 42 22.72 10.69 11.50
CA SER A 42 21.41 11.27 11.19
C SER A 42 21.19 11.45 9.67
N VAL A 43 22.24 11.86 8.94
CA VAL A 43 22.22 12.03 7.48
C VAL A 43 22.26 10.65 6.78
N ALA A 44 22.97 9.66 7.34
CA ALA A 44 22.94 8.28 6.88
C ALA A 44 21.59 7.61 7.15
N LYS A 45 20.94 7.87 8.31
CA LYS A 45 19.53 7.48 8.57
C LYS A 45 18.56 8.16 7.61
N ALA A 46 18.81 9.41 7.21
CA ALA A 46 17.97 10.14 6.27
C ALA A 46 18.16 9.72 4.80
N SER A 47 19.31 9.11 4.46
CA SER A 47 19.65 8.69 3.08
C SER A 47 19.50 7.18 2.85
N TYR A 48 19.50 6.38 3.92
CA TYR A 48 19.13 4.97 3.85
C TYR A 48 17.62 4.87 3.80
N SER A 49 17.05 4.45 2.67
CA SER A 49 15.68 3.93 2.67
C SER A 49 15.74 2.51 3.22
N PRO A 50 15.32 2.21 4.46
CA PRO A 50 15.24 0.84 4.94
C PRO A 50 14.16 0.02 4.20
N PHE A 51 13.48 0.63 3.23
CA PHE A 51 12.44 0.06 2.39
C PHE A 51 12.97 -0.13 0.99
N ASN A 52 13.48 -1.32 0.70
CA ASN A 52 13.99 -1.66 -0.63
C ASN A 52 12.86 -1.82 -1.67
N VAL A 53 11.60 -1.88 -1.21
CA VAL A 53 10.42 -2.09 -2.05
C VAL A 53 9.30 -1.15 -1.60
N THR A 54 8.85 -0.30 -2.52
CA THR A 54 7.60 0.46 -2.34
C THR A 54 6.46 -0.37 -2.91
N ILE A 55 5.39 -0.54 -2.14
CA ILE A 55 4.18 -1.27 -2.55
C ILE A 55 3.01 -0.28 -2.68
N GLN A 56 2.21 -0.43 -3.72
CA GLN A 56 1.04 0.43 -3.97
C GLN A 56 -0.25 -0.17 -3.37
N PRO A 57 -1.29 0.64 -3.10
CA PRO A 57 -2.57 0.14 -2.59
C PRO A 57 -3.21 -0.96 -3.44
N GLY A 58 -3.37 -2.18 -2.91
CA GLY A 58 -3.92 -3.31 -3.67
C GLY A 58 -2.85 -4.24 -4.25
N GLN A 59 -1.57 -3.86 -4.16
CA GLN A 59 -0.46 -4.72 -4.58
C GLN A 59 -0.17 -5.82 -3.56
N SER A 60 0.36 -6.92 -4.09
CA SER A 60 0.90 -8.02 -3.30
C SER A 60 2.39 -8.22 -3.53
N ALA A 61 3.12 -8.57 -2.46
CA ALA A 61 4.49 -9.05 -2.53
C ALA A 61 4.49 -10.56 -2.29
N ALA A 62 4.77 -11.33 -3.33
CA ALA A 62 4.73 -12.79 -3.32
C ALA A 62 6.09 -13.42 -2.98
N SER A 63 6.07 -14.74 -2.74
CA SER A 63 7.27 -15.57 -2.54
C SER A 63 8.18 -15.10 -1.40
N LEU A 64 7.61 -14.41 -0.40
CA LEU A 64 8.37 -13.97 0.76
C LEU A 64 8.80 -15.18 1.58
N THR A 65 10.10 -15.27 1.84
CA THR A 65 10.73 -16.28 2.68
C THR A 65 11.71 -15.59 3.62
N LEU A 66 11.71 -16.00 4.88
CA LEU A 66 12.60 -15.45 5.91
C LEU A 66 12.96 -16.55 6.92
N ASN A 67 14.25 -16.76 7.12
CA ASN A 67 14.76 -17.62 8.19
C ASN A 67 14.88 -16.84 9.51
N ALA A 68 14.85 -17.52 10.66
CA ALA A 68 15.09 -16.87 11.94
C ALA A 68 16.45 -16.15 11.96
N GLY A 69 16.45 -14.89 12.40
CA GLY A 69 17.66 -14.07 12.53
C GLY A 69 18.06 -13.31 11.25
N GLU A 70 17.36 -13.52 10.13
CA GLU A 70 17.58 -12.73 8.92
C GLU A 70 16.92 -11.33 9.01
N THR A 71 17.35 -10.43 8.13
CA THR A 71 16.76 -9.09 8.05
C THR A 71 15.35 -9.16 7.51
N GLU A 72 14.39 -8.66 8.30
CA GLU A 72 12.98 -8.69 7.97
C GLU A 72 12.68 -7.78 6.78
N PRO A 73 11.93 -8.26 5.76
CA PRO A 73 11.53 -7.40 4.65
C PRO A 73 10.59 -6.30 5.14
N ARG A 74 10.85 -5.10 4.61
CA ARG A 74 10.14 -3.87 4.94
C ARG A 74 9.62 -3.21 3.67
N PHE A 75 8.40 -2.69 3.75
CA PHE A 75 7.71 -2.03 2.64
C PHE A 75 7.21 -0.66 3.06
N ALA A 76 7.26 0.30 2.14
CA ALA A 76 6.56 1.56 2.25
C ALA A 76 5.28 1.50 1.41
N LEU A 77 4.15 1.91 1.99
CA LEU A 77 2.85 2.02 1.34
C LEU A 77 2.37 3.46 1.45
N THR A 78 2.03 4.08 0.32
CA THR A 78 1.43 5.42 0.31
C THR A 78 -0.09 5.29 0.27
N LEU A 79 -0.75 5.69 1.35
CA LEU A 79 -2.19 5.81 1.39
C LEU A 79 -2.60 7.10 0.66
N PRO A 80 -3.48 7.03 -0.35
CA PRO A 80 -3.96 8.22 -1.03
C PRO A 80 -4.77 9.12 -0.07
N VAL A 81 -5.00 10.38 -0.49
CA VAL A 81 -5.99 11.24 0.18
C VAL A 81 -7.28 10.44 0.37
N GLY A 82 -8.04 10.74 1.43
CA GLY A 82 -9.37 10.26 1.85
C GLY A 82 -9.54 8.77 2.06
N SER A 83 -8.48 7.96 1.97
CA SER A 83 -8.53 6.62 2.53
C SER A 83 -9.07 6.68 3.95
N THR A 84 -9.91 5.72 4.30
CA THR A 84 -10.51 5.57 5.63
C THR A 84 -10.10 4.29 6.33
N ALA A 85 -9.42 3.39 5.62
CA ALA A 85 -8.96 2.14 6.17
C ALA A 85 -7.78 1.57 5.40
N VAL A 86 -7.00 0.75 6.09
CA VAL A 86 -5.93 -0.07 5.53
C VAL A 86 -6.00 -1.45 6.16
N LYS A 87 -5.81 -2.49 5.35
CA LYS A 87 -5.61 -3.87 5.78
C LYS A 87 -4.37 -4.43 5.08
N ILE A 88 -3.57 -5.17 5.81
CA ILE A 88 -2.48 -5.98 5.30
C ILE A 88 -2.67 -7.42 5.74
N GLU A 89 -2.30 -8.37 4.89
CA GLU A 89 -2.56 -9.78 5.11
C GLU A 89 -1.44 -10.66 4.57
N ALA A 90 -1.03 -11.67 5.34
CA ALA A 90 -0.07 -12.68 4.96
C ALA A 90 -0.82 -13.96 4.59
N ALA A 91 -1.00 -14.18 3.29
CA ALA A 91 -1.72 -15.31 2.72
C ALA A 91 -0.76 -16.40 2.21
N GLY A 92 -1.25 -17.64 2.19
CA GLY A 92 -0.48 -18.80 1.72
C GLY A 92 0.77 -19.09 2.55
N GLY A 93 1.67 -19.87 1.93
CA GLY A 93 2.98 -20.23 2.49
C GLY A 93 2.92 -21.14 3.73
N THR A 94 4.09 -21.35 4.33
CA THR A 94 4.27 -22.08 5.59
C THR A 94 4.96 -21.20 6.64
N GLY A 95 4.94 -21.65 7.90
CA GLY A 95 5.62 -20.97 9.00
C GLY A 95 4.79 -19.84 9.63
N SER A 96 5.48 -19.00 10.38
CA SER A 96 4.89 -18.00 11.29
C SER A 96 5.36 -16.59 10.91
N PRO A 97 4.80 -15.97 9.86
CA PRO A 97 5.00 -14.54 9.63
C PRO A 97 4.44 -13.75 10.82
N VAL A 98 4.96 -12.55 11.03
CA VAL A 98 4.43 -11.55 11.95
C VAL A 98 4.39 -10.23 11.20
N LEU A 99 3.18 -9.72 10.96
CA LEU A 99 2.95 -8.43 10.34
C LEU A 99 3.02 -7.32 11.38
N THR A 100 3.79 -6.30 11.08
CA THR A 100 3.77 -5.01 11.78
C THR A 100 3.39 -3.93 10.79
N LEU A 101 2.31 -3.20 11.06
CA LEU A 101 1.94 -1.96 10.38
C LEU A 101 2.25 -0.79 11.31
N SER A 102 2.88 0.27 10.79
CA SER A 102 3.35 1.42 11.57
C SER A 102 3.21 2.72 10.76
N PRO A 103 2.88 3.86 11.39
CA PRO A 103 3.02 5.17 10.76
C PRO A 103 4.49 5.61 10.65
N ASP A 104 5.38 5.04 11.46
CA ASP A 104 6.79 5.43 11.56
C ASP A 104 7.71 4.45 10.84
N ALA A 105 8.67 5.00 10.10
CA ALA A 105 9.65 4.25 9.31
C ALA A 105 10.59 3.38 10.15
N ASP A 106 10.78 3.74 11.42
CA ASP A 106 11.64 3.02 12.36
C ASP A 106 10.88 1.99 13.19
N PHE A 107 9.56 1.88 12.99
CA PHE A 107 8.66 0.99 13.75
C PHE A 107 8.72 1.23 15.27
N SER A 108 9.05 2.44 15.71
CA SER A 108 9.15 2.80 17.13
C SER A 108 7.82 2.61 17.88
N THR A 109 7.87 2.55 19.20
CA THR A 109 6.70 2.35 20.07
C THR A 109 6.10 3.66 20.59
N SER A 110 6.58 4.82 20.12
CA SER A 110 6.23 6.11 20.72
C SER A 110 4.84 6.64 20.32
N THR A 111 4.33 6.24 19.15
CA THR A 111 2.94 6.50 18.75
C THR A 111 2.19 5.19 18.54
N LEU A 112 1.11 4.98 19.31
CA LEU A 112 0.21 3.83 19.14
C LEU A 112 -0.85 4.08 18.04
N GLU A 113 -1.01 5.32 17.61
CA GLU A 113 -1.89 5.65 16.49
C GLU A 113 -1.36 4.93 15.24
N PHE A 114 -2.18 4.08 14.60
CA PHE A 114 -1.82 3.31 13.40
C PHE A 114 -0.81 2.16 13.59
N LYS A 115 -0.53 1.71 14.82
CA LYS A 115 0.33 0.55 15.03
C LYS A 115 -0.47 -0.74 15.21
N CYS A 116 -0.21 -1.72 14.35
CA CYS A 116 -0.76 -3.07 14.48
C CYS A 116 0.36 -4.11 14.43
N VAL A 117 0.30 -5.12 15.30
CA VAL A 117 1.19 -6.29 15.29
C VAL A 117 0.35 -7.54 15.38
N SER A 118 0.43 -8.42 14.37
CA SER A 118 -0.42 -9.61 14.27
C SER A 118 0.29 -10.72 13.49
N ALA A 119 -0.10 -11.98 13.69
CA ALA A 119 0.51 -13.10 12.98
C ALA A 119 0.28 -13.04 11.47
N ARG A 120 -0.95 -12.73 11.02
CA ARG A 120 -1.26 -12.77 9.58
C ARG A 120 -2.13 -11.65 9.06
N THR A 121 -2.74 -10.85 9.92
CA THR A 121 -3.65 -9.80 9.46
C THR A 121 -3.58 -8.60 10.36
N CYS A 122 -3.35 -7.43 9.76
CA CYS A 122 -3.44 -6.15 10.44
C CYS A 122 -4.43 -5.28 9.70
N GLN A 123 -5.36 -4.67 10.43
CA GLN A 123 -6.36 -3.77 9.87
C GLN A 123 -6.52 -2.56 10.78
N TRP A 124 -6.71 -1.40 10.18
CA TRP A 124 -6.96 -0.16 10.89
C TRP A 124 -7.96 0.70 10.12
N ALA A 125 -8.94 1.26 10.83
CA ALA A 125 -9.88 2.24 10.32
C ALA A 125 -9.56 3.62 10.91
N PHE A 126 -9.68 4.67 10.11
CA PHE A 126 -9.30 6.03 10.44
C PHE A 126 -10.21 7.05 9.74
N PRO A 127 -10.30 8.29 10.24
CA PRO A 127 -10.97 9.37 9.52
C PRO A 127 -10.36 9.56 8.13
N ALA A 128 -11.18 9.97 7.16
CA ALA A 128 -10.72 10.19 5.79
C ALA A 128 -9.50 11.12 5.76
N LEU A 129 -8.41 10.66 5.14
CA LEU A 129 -7.18 11.45 5.05
C LEU A 129 -7.40 12.74 4.26
N THR A 130 -6.79 13.84 4.69
CA THR A 130 -6.83 15.12 3.97
C THR A 130 -5.63 15.32 3.05
N GLN A 131 -4.58 14.49 3.20
CA GLN A 131 -3.38 14.45 2.37
C GLN A 131 -2.90 13.00 2.25
N PRO A 132 -2.07 12.64 1.24
CA PRO A 132 -1.47 11.32 1.19
C PRO A 132 -0.65 11.04 2.46
N LYS A 133 -0.70 9.81 2.95
CA LYS A 133 0.01 9.39 4.17
C LYS A 133 0.86 8.15 3.90
N ALA A 134 2.15 8.24 4.20
CA ALA A 134 3.01 7.06 4.18
C ALA A 134 2.77 6.21 5.43
N VAL A 135 2.69 4.89 5.24
CA VAL A 135 2.72 3.89 6.30
C VAL A 135 3.74 2.81 5.94
N TYR A 136 4.22 2.10 6.94
CA TYR A 136 5.33 1.18 6.82
C TYR A 136 4.91 -0.20 7.32
N ILE A 137 5.32 -1.21 6.56
CA ILE A 137 4.99 -2.61 6.81
C ILE A 137 6.29 -3.37 7.04
N GLN A 138 6.36 -4.15 8.10
CA GLN A 138 7.43 -5.12 8.33
C GLN A 138 6.81 -6.52 8.39
N VAL A 139 7.41 -7.47 7.66
CA VAL A 139 7.04 -8.89 7.71
C VAL A 139 8.15 -9.63 8.44
N GLY A 140 7.99 -9.78 9.75
CA GLY A 140 8.91 -10.49 10.64
C GLY A 140 8.57 -11.96 10.82
N THR A 141 9.28 -12.63 11.73
CA THR A 141 9.00 -14.03 12.09
C THR A 141 9.39 -14.36 13.54
N ARG A 142 8.80 -15.43 14.09
CA ARG A 142 9.25 -16.04 15.36
C ARG A 142 10.21 -17.22 15.15
N SER A 143 10.20 -17.88 13.99
CA SER A 143 10.95 -19.13 13.75
C SER A 143 11.38 -19.30 12.30
N SER A 144 10.50 -19.03 11.34
CA SER A 144 10.75 -18.80 9.90
C SER A 144 9.40 -18.78 9.17
N TYR A 145 9.40 -18.31 7.92
CA TYR A 145 8.29 -18.52 6.98
C TYR A 145 8.81 -18.69 5.56
N SER A 146 8.03 -19.35 4.70
CA SER A 146 8.38 -19.53 3.28
C SER A 146 7.16 -19.45 2.38
N ASN A 147 7.35 -18.90 1.18
CA ASN A 147 6.33 -18.74 0.15
C ASN A 147 5.07 -18.00 0.63
N VAL A 148 5.24 -17.04 1.54
CA VAL A 148 4.16 -16.17 2.02
C VAL A 148 3.93 -15.06 1.00
N THR A 149 2.67 -14.70 0.78
CA THR A 149 2.28 -13.51 0.02
C THR A 149 1.75 -12.46 0.97
N LEU A 150 2.33 -11.26 0.95
CA LEU A 150 1.77 -10.08 1.59
C LEU A 150 0.79 -9.42 0.63
N ASN A 151 -0.48 -9.32 1.00
CA ASN A 151 -1.51 -8.55 0.31
C ASN A 151 -1.75 -7.23 1.04
N THR A 152 -2.00 -6.15 0.29
CA THR A 152 -2.38 -4.85 0.85
C THR A 152 -3.74 -4.43 0.31
N TYR A 153 -4.57 -3.88 1.19
CA TYR A 153 -5.89 -3.37 0.85
C TYR A 153 -6.05 -2.00 1.47
N VAL A 154 -6.57 -1.04 0.71
CA VAL A 154 -6.79 0.32 1.18
C VAL A 154 -8.21 0.71 0.80
N GLY A 155 -9.01 1.15 1.75
CA GLY A 155 -10.38 1.61 1.48
C GLY A 155 -10.40 2.94 0.74
N PRO A 156 -11.43 3.22 -0.09
CA PRO A 156 -11.54 4.44 -0.87
C PRO A 156 -11.74 5.70 -0.05
N GLN A 157 -11.42 6.84 -0.70
CA GLN A 157 -12.11 8.12 -0.52
C GLN A 157 -13.56 7.99 -0.98
N PRO A 158 -14.54 8.62 -0.31
CA PRO A 158 -15.94 8.70 -0.74
C PRO A 158 -16.20 9.19 -2.19
N ASN A 159 -15.18 9.61 -2.94
CA ASN A 159 -15.27 10.35 -4.20
C ASN A 159 -14.89 9.50 -5.44
N LYS A 160 -14.49 8.24 -5.28
CA LYS A 160 -14.06 7.34 -6.37
C LYS A 160 -14.82 6.01 -6.42
N VAL A 161 -16.04 6.02 -5.91
CA VAL A 161 -16.91 4.85 -5.93
C VAL A 161 -17.85 4.95 -7.13
N ILE A 162 -17.76 3.98 -8.04
CA ILE A 162 -18.56 3.94 -9.26
C ILE A 162 -19.79 3.07 -9.01
N PRO A 163 -21.02 3.60 -9.07
CA PRO A 163 -22.21 2.79 -8.92
C PRO A 163 -22.38 1.83 -10.10
N LEU A 164 -22.69 0.57 -9.81
CA LEU A 164 -23.10 -0.44 -10.78
C LEU A 164 -24.62 -0.56 -10.77
N ASN A 165 -25.21 -0.47 -11.95
CA ASN A 165 -26.60 -0.81 -12.16
C ASN A 165 -26.74 -2.30 -12.48
N THR A 166 -27.85 -2.90 -12.05
CA THR A 166 -28.15 -4.31 -12.31
C THR A 166 -28.11 -4.60 -13.80
N GLY A 167 -27.21 -5.50 -14.20
CA GLY A 167 -27.06 -6.01 -15.55
C GLY A 167 -26.36 -5.07 -16.54
N GLU A 168 -25.92 -3.90 -16.11
CA GLU A 168 -25.12 -3.01 -16.96
C GLU A 168 -23.64 -3.42 -16.90
N PRO A 169 -23.03 -3.83 -18.02
CA PRO A 169 -21.62 -4.20 -18.04
C PRO A 169 -20.75 -2.95 -17.99
N MET A 170 -19.73 -2.98 -17.12
CA MET A 170 -18.69 -1.97 -17.08
C MET A 170 -17.39 -2.53 -17.67
N SER A 171 -17.06 -2.10 -18.88
CA SER A 171 -15.92 -2.61 -19.66
C SER A 171 -14.69 -1.71 -19.56
N GLY A 172 -13.56 -2.20 -20.08
CA GLY A 172 -12.30 -1.46 -20.12
C GLY A 172 -11.59 -1.38 -18.77
N LEU A 173 -12.01 -2.20 -17.80
CA LEU A 173 -11.40 -2.25 -16.47
C LEU A 173 -9.97 -2.74 -16.61
N SER A 174 -9.06 -1.82 -16.39
CA SER A 174 -7.63 -2.07 -16.47
C SER A 174 -6.96 -1.44 -15.28
N GLY A 175 -5.94 -2.12 -14.81
CA GLY A 175 -5.32 -1.75 -13.57
C GLY A 175 -3.90 -2.25 -13.48
N PRO A 176 -2.98 -1.46 -12.88
CA PRO A 176 -1.79 -2.06 -12.33
C PRO A 176 -2.21 -3.08 -11.25
N VAL A 177 -1.23 -3.74 -10.64
CA VAL A 177 -1.45 -4.73 -9.58
C VAL A 177 -2.27 -4.18 -8.39
N ALA A 178 -2.51 -2.86 -8.36
CA ALA A 178 -3.14 -2.02 -7.36
C ALA A 178 -4.11 -1.06 -8.05
N THR A 179 -5.42 -1.32 -8.09
CA THR A 179 -6.39 -0.31 -8.55
C THR A 179 -7.31 0.15 -7.45
N ASP A 180 -7.40 1.48 -7.35
CA ASP A 180 -8.29 2.23 -6.46
C ASP A 180 -9.74 2.32 -6.99
N VAL A 181 -10.18 1.40 -7.86
CA VAL A 181 -11.52 1.47 -8.44
C VAL A 181 -12.46 0.61 -7.62
N PHE A 182 -13.31 1.28 -6.86
CA PHE A 182 -14.35 0.65 -6.07
C PHE A 182 -15.68 0.79 -6.79
N PHE A 183 -16.41 -0.32 -6.88
CA PHE A 183 -17.76 -0.33 -7.38
C PHE A 183 -18.73 -0.51 -6.24
N THR A 184 -19.86 0.19 -6.28
CA THR A 184 -20.97 -0.07 -5.36
C THR A 184 -22.13 -0.68 -6.07
N PHE A 185 -22.75 -1.65 -5.41
CA PHE A 185 -24.01 -2.20 -5.83
C PHE A 185 -25.03 -2.04 -4.70
N ASN A 186 -26.08 -1.28 -4.97
CA ASN A 186 -27.21 -1.15 -4.07
C ASN A 186 -28.20 -2.26 -4.37
N VAL A 187 -28.42 -3.14 -3.39
CA VAL A 187 -29.28 -4.31 -3.57
C VAL A 187 -30.75 -3.86 -3.67
N PRO A 188 -31.44 -4.09 -4.80
CA PRO A 188 -32.84 -3.72 -4.97
C PRO A 188 -33.75 -4.41 -3.95
N ALA A 189 -34.92 -3.81 -3.70
CA ALA A 189 -35.94 -4.45 -2.88
C ALA A 189 -36.34 -5.81 -3.48
N GLY A 190 -36.47 -6.84 -2.64
CA GLY A 190 -36.84 -8.19 -3.06
C GLY A 190 -35.67 -9.07 -3.50
N ALA A 191 -34.49 -8.49 -3.75
CA ALA A 191 -33.31 -9.28 -4.08
C ALA A 191 -32.73 -9.98 -2.83
N SER A 192 -32.36 -11.23 -3.01
CA SER A 192 -31.77 -12.11 -1.99
C SER A 192 -30.41 -12.67 -2.42
N GLN A 193 -30.06 -12.56 -3.70
CA GLN A 193 -28.80 -13.02 -4.25
C GLN A 193 -28.15 -11.96 -5.13
N LEU A 194 -26.82 -11.87 -5.04
CA LEU A 194 -25.96 -11.03 -5.87
C LEU A 194 -24.98 -11.93 -6.62
N ASN A 195 -24.97 -11.79 -7.93
CA ASN A 195 -24.07 -12.46 -8.86
C ASN A 195 -23.24 -11.39 -9.56
N ALA A 196 -21.93 -11.38 -9.34
CA ALA A 196 -21.03 -10.45 -10.02
C ALA A 196 -19.94 -11.21 -10.73
N THR A 197 -19.66 -10.85 -11.98
CA THR A 197 -18.70 -11.53 -12.83
C THR A 197 -17.74 -10.54 -13.45
N LEU A 198 -16.46 -10.88 -13.44
CA LEU A 198 -15.36 -10.19 -14.08
C LEU A 198 -14.89 -11.03 -15.28
N SER A 199 -15.22 -10.61 -16.51
CA SER A 199 -15.00 -11.38 -17.74
C SER A 199 -14.06 -10.68 -18.73
N GLU A 200 -13.69 -11.39 -19.81
CA GLU A 200 -13.05 -10.84 -21.03
C GLU A 200 -11.64 -10.24 -20.90
N GLY A 201 -11.10 -10.15 -19.68
CA GLY A 201 -9.81 -9.52 -19.45
C GLY A 201 -8.61 -10.46 -19.48
N ASN A 202 -7.44 -9.84 -19.43
CA ASN A 202 -6.12 -10.49 -19.42
C ASN A 202 -5.39 -10.22 -18.10
N GLY A 203 -4.57 -11.17 -17.66
CA GLY A 203 -3.81 -11.09 -16.40
C GLY A 203 -4.52 -11.79 -15.25
N GLY A 204 -4.07 -11.55 -14.03
CA GLY A 204 -4.58 -12.19 -12.83
C GLY A 204 -5.70 -11.41 -12.14
N GLY A 205 -6.62 -10.75 -12.85
CA GLY A 205 -7.70 -10.02 -12.19
C GLY A 205 -8.52 -10.95 -11.26
N GLN A 206 -8.79 -10.51 -10.04
CA GLN A 206 -9.64 -11.17 -9.06
C GLN A 206 -10.72 -10.19 -8.60
N LEU A 207 -11.94 -10.68 -8.45
CA LEU A 207 -13.03 -9.90 -7.88
C LEU A 207 -13.06 -10.14 -6.38
N VAL A 208 -13.16 -9.06 -5.60
CA VAL A 208 -13.33 -9.14 -4.15
C VAL A 208 -14.53 -8.33 -3.72
N VAL A 209 -15.32 -8.91 -2.81
CA VAL A 209 -16.52 -8.29 -2.24
C VAL A 209 -16.33 -7.98 -0.78
N ASN A 210 -16.90 -6.85 -0.35
CA ASN A 210 -17.02 -6.49 1.05
C ASN A 210 -18.35 -5.77 1.34
N GLU A 211 -18.84 -5.89 2.57
CA GLU A 211 -20.01 -5.13 3.06
C GLU A 211 -19.64 -3.75 3.62
N SER A 212 -18.35 -3.46 3.79
CA SER A 212 -17.87 -2.22 4.38
C SER A 212 -16.64 -1.65 3.66
N LEU A 213 -16.51 -0.32 3.68
CA LEU A 213 -15.30 0.39 3.23
C LEU A 213 -14.28 0.60 4.35
N THR A 214 -14.68 0.35 5.60
CA THR A 214 -13.89 0.61 6.80
C THR A 214 -13.56 -0.65 7.58
N ASP A 215 -14.32 -1.73 7.34
CA ASP A 215 -14.08 -3.04 7.90
C ASP A 215 -13.83 -4.07 6.80
N PHE A 216 -12.60 -4.53 6.70
CA PHE A 216 -12.15 -5.53 5.74
C PHE A 216 -12.12 -6.96 6.30
N SER A 217 -12.69 -7.18 7.48
CA SER A 217 -12.84 -8.51 8.08
C SER A 217 -13.78 -9.41 7.27
N GLY A 218 -14.77 -8.81 6.59
CA GLY A 218 -15.71 -9.48 5.70
C GLY A 218 -15.31 -9.50 4.22
N MET A 219 -14.02 -9.32 3.90
CA MET A 219 -13.56 -9.45 2.51
C MET A 219 -13.61 -10.90 2.05
N TYR A 220 -14.20 -11.14 0.88
CA TYR A 220 -14.22 -12.44 0.24
C TYR A 220 -13.65 -12.34 -1.18
N ALA A 221 -12.48 -12.95 -1.38
CA ALA A 221 -11.93 -13.19 -2.72
C ALA A 221 -12.36 -14.58 -3.17
N GLU A 222 -13.13 -14.67 -4.25
CA GLU A 222 -13.46 -15.96 -4.86
C GLU A 222 -12.41 -16.30 -5.92
N PRO A 223 -12.01 -17.58 -6.04
CA PRO A 223 -10.99 -18.01 -7.00
C PRO A 223 -11.49 -18.02 -8.45
N ALA A 224 -12.81 -18.05 -8.65
CA ALA A 224 -13.41 -17.79 -9.94
C ALA A 224 -13.65 -16.28 -10.03
N ASN A 225 -13.48 -15.68 -11.20
CA ASN A 225 -13.83 -14.29 -11.47
C ASN A 225 -15.35 -14.03 -11.39
N THR A 226 -16.08 -14.82 -10.61
CA THR A 226 -17.50 -14.79 -10.36
C THR A 226 -17.74 -14.92 -8.86
N ILE A 227 -18.58 -14.06 -8.33
CA ILE A 227 -19.03 -14.09 -6.94
C ILE A 227 -20.54 -14.28 -6.93
N THR A 228 -20.99 -15.31 -6.22
CA THR A 228 -22.41 -15.52 -5.88
C THR A 228 -22.57 -15.42 -4.38
N ARG A 229 -23.40 -14.48 -3.91
CA ARG A 229 -23.61 -14.22 -2.48
C ARG A 229 -25.06 -14.00 -2.14
N THR A 230 -25.48 -14.51 -0.98
CA THR A 230 -26.73 -14.08 -0.36
C THR A 230 -26.56 -12.65 0.12
N VAL A 231 -27.53 -11.79 -0.20
CA VAL A 231 -27.49 -10.37 0.12
C VAL A 231 -28.74 -9.92 0.86
N VAL A 232 -28.62 -8.79 1.55
CA VAL A 232 -29.74 -8.13 2.22
C VAL A 232 -30.21 -6.97 1.37
N ALA A 233 -31.51 -6.96 1.03
CA ALA A 233 -32.13 -5.84 0.33
C ALA A 233 -31.86 -4.51 1.06
N GLY A 234 -31.50 -3.47 0.30
CA GLY A 234 -31.16 -2.15 0.85
C GLY A 234 -29.75 -2.02 1.42
N LYS A 235 -28.93 -3.07 1.43
CA LYS A 235 -27.49 -2.95 1.71
C LYS A 235 -26.70 -2.56 0.46
N THR A 236 -25.54 -1.93 0.69
CA THR A 236 -24.55 -1.62 -0.33
C THR A 236 -23.38 -2.60 -0.23
N TYR A 237 -23.03 -3.22 -1.34
CA TYR A 237 -21.86 -4.09 -1.46
C TYR A 237 -20.79 -3.40 -2.30
N TYR A 238 -19.54 -3.60 -1.91
CA TYR A 238 -18.38 -3.00 -2.55
C TYR A 238 -17.59 -4.06 -3.30
N PHE A 239 -17.20 -3.75 -4.53
CA PHE A 239 -16.37 -4.61 -5.37
C PHE A 239 -15.10 -3.90 -5.76
N PHE A 240 -13.99 -4.63 -5.83
CA PHE A 240 -12.76 -4.12 -6.42
C PHE A 240 -12.05 -5.23 -7.19
N PRO A 241 -11.62 -4.96 -8.43
CA PRO A 241 -10.70 -5.83 -9.13
C PRO A 241 -9.31 -5.64 -8.53
N MET A 242 -8.65 -6.74 -8.22
CA MET A 242 -7.27 -6.74 -7.76
C MET A 242 -6.46 -7.72 -8.59
N ALA A 243 -5.16 -7.43 -8.75
CA ALA A 243 -4.30 -8.42 -9.34
C ALA A 243 -4.06 -9.57 -8.38
N SER A 244 -4.03 -10.77 -8.94
CA SER A 244 -3.65 -11.99 -8.25
C SER A 244 -2.24 -11.81 -7.71
N ALA A 245 -2.04 -12.32 -6.50
CA ALA A 245 -0.73 -12.50 -5.88
C ALA A 245 0.33 -13.10 -6.83
N THR A 246 -0.10 -13.90 -7.81
CA THR A 246 0.75 -14.61 -8.77
C THR A 246 0.78 -14.00 -10.17
N GLY A 247 -0.03 -12.96 -10.45
CA GLY A 247 -0.49 -12.70 -11.82
C GLY A 247 -0.55 -11.23 -12.23
N GLY A 248 0.52 -10.45 -12.02
CA GLY A 248 0.78 -9.19 -12.75
C GLY A 248 -0.37 -8.17 -12.82
N SER A 249 -0.25 -7.17 -13.71
CA SER A 249 -1.36 -6.22 -13.98
C SER A 249 -2.55 -6.92 -14.63
N TYR A 250 -3.75 -6.35 -14.50
CA TYR A 250 -4.94 -6.81 -15.21
C TYR A 250 -5.38 -5.78 -16.25
N SER A 251 -5.98 -6.22 -17.36
CA SER A 251 -6.41 -5.31 -18.43
C SER A 251 -7.65 -5.80 -19.15
N ASN A 252 -8.47 -4.85 -19.60
CA ASN A 252 -9.66 -5.06 -20.43
C ASN A 252 -10.69 -6.02 -19.83
N TYR A 253 -10.85 -6.03 -18.51
CA TYR A 253 -11.94 -6.77 -17.88
C TYR A 253 -13.27 -6.02 -18.04
N THR A 254 -14.35 -6.80 -18.05
CA THR A 254 -15.73 -6.33 -17.97
C THR A 254 -16.34 -6.82 -16.68
N LEU A 255 -16.80 -5.92 -15.82
CA LEU A 255 -17.54 -6.24 -14.60
C LEU A 255 -19.04 -6.12 -14.84
N THR A 256 -19.80 -7.17 -14.55
CA THR A 256 -21.26 -7.15 -14.61
C THR A 256 -21.83 -7.69 -13.32
N GLY A 257 -22.74 -6.96 -12.69
CA GLY A 257 -23.43 -7.35 -11.46
C GLY A 257 -24.93 -7.53 -11.67
N TYR A 258 -25.50 -8.61 -11.16
CA TYR A 258 -26.93 -8.90 -11.15
C TYR A 258 -27.38 -9.19 -9.73
N ALA A 259 -28.47 -8.56 -9.28
CA ALA A 259 -29.15 -8.96 -8.06
C ALA A 259 -30.56 -9.48 -8.37
N GLN A 260 -30.93 -10.58 -7.73
CA GLN A 260 -32.17 -11.32 -7.93
C GLN A 260 -32.82 -11.65 -6.59
#